data_AF-A0A508A083-F1
#
_entry.id   AF-A0A508A083-F1
#
_cell.length_a   1.000
_cell.length_b   1.000
_cell.length_c   1.000
_cell.angle_alpha   90.00
_cell.angle_beta   90.00
_cell.angle_gamma   90.00
#
_symmetry.space_group_name_H-M   'P 1'
#
loop_
_entity.id
_entity.type
_entity.pdbx_description
1 polymer ?
#
loop_
_entity_poly.entity_id
_entity_poly.type
_entity_poly.pdbx_seq_one_letter_code
_entity_poly.pdbx_strand_id
1 'polypeptide(L)'
;MKLEWAKLAVALVSHVAWPIAILVAVWLFKGRLLKLLDPKNVEQIEAGLSGVKLTTRKIDFELDSVRQAVSPSAFSASPTGPLEESPSKSFAEIAAIDPAAAALASAARFESVLRRRMDKAYREAPQSPEDRRRLQSMGRMIKEAQKTGLLSSEEASAAERLNQMRNQIVHQYADVEMSELQAIEFCRLSAELERAILD
;
A
#
# COMPACT_ATOMS: atom_id res chain seq x y z
N MET A 1 -15.70 -56.55 -41.36
CA MET A 1 -14.89 -55.49 -42.01
C MET A 1 -15.44 -54.06 -41.84
N LYS A 2 -16.72 -53.82 -41.50
CA LYS A 2 -17.25 -52.44 -41.29
C LYS A 2 -16.90 -51.81 -39.93
N LEU A 3 -16.74 -52.62 -38.88
CA LEU A 3 -16.43 -52.17 -37.51
C LEU A 3 -15.02 -51.56 -37.37
N GLU A 4 -14.06 -51.99 -38.18
CA GLU A 4 -12.67 -51.51 -38.10
C GLU A 4 -12.50 -50.12 -38.76
N TRP A 5 -13.24 -49.85 -39.84
CA TRP A 5 -13.28 -48.53 -40.49
C TRP A 5 -13.91 -47.45 -39.59
N ALA A 6 -14.95 -47.80 -38.84
CA ALA A 6 -15.59 -46.88 -37.89
C ALA A 6 -14.63 -46.50 -36.74
N LYS A 7 -13.86 -47.45 -36.23
CA LYS A 7 -12.85 -47.17 -35.18
C LYS A 7 -11.71 -46.29 -35.69
N LEU A 8 -11.24 -46.52 -36.92
CA LEU A 8 -10.24 -45.67 -37.57
C LEU A 8 -10.72 -44.24 -37.78
N ALA A 9 -11.97 -44.06 -38.23
CA ALA A 9 -12.57 -42.74 -38.38
C ALA A 9 -12.70 -42.01 -37.02
N VAL A 10 -13.12 -42.70 -35.97
CA VAL A 10 -13.21 -42.13 -34.61
C VAL A 10 -11.83 -41.77 -34.05
N ALA A 11 -10.82 -42.59 -34.31
CA ALA A 11 -9.44 -42.33 -33.88
C ALA A 11 -8.84 -41.12 -34.63
N LEU A 12 -9.05 -41.02 -35.96
CA LEU A 12 -8.60 -39.85 -36.73
C LEU A 12 -9.33 -38.57 -36.29
N VAL A 13 -10.65 -38.63 -36.13
CA VAL A 13 -11.44 -37.46 -35.72
C VAL A 13 -11.03 -37.00 -34.32
N SER A 14 -10.77 -37.91 -33.37
CA SER A 14 -10.34 -37.50 -32.03
C SER A 14 -8.97 -36.82 -32.02
N HIS A 15 -8.04 -37.23 -32.89
CA HIS A 15 -6.69 -36.64 -32.97
C HIS A 15 -6.60 -35.40 -33.88
N VAL A 16 -7.54 -35.21 -34.79
CA VAL A 16 -7.59 -34.05 -35.70
C VAL A 16 -8.58 -32.98 -35.23
N ALA A 17 -9.53 -33.32 -34.34
CA ALA A 17 -10.47 -32.35 -33.79
C ALA A 17 -9.79 -31.32 -32.87
N TRP A 18 -8.85 -31.73 -32.03
CA TRP A 18 -8.23 -30.82 -31.06
C TRP A 18 -7.29 -29.77 -31.69
N PRO A 19 -6.47 -30.04 -32.73
CA PRO A 19 -5.66 -29.00 -33.38
C PRO A 19 -6.52 -28.01 -34.16
N ILE A 20 -7.61 -28.49 -34.79
CA ILE A 20 -8.60 -27.62 -35.46
C ILE A 20 -9.32 -26.77 -34.43
N ALA A 21 -9.73 -27.33 -33.28
CA ALA A 21 -10.35 -26.58 -32.20
C ALA A 21 -9.41 -25.49 -31.64
N ILE A 22 -8.12 -25.79 -31.49
CA ILE A 22 -7.11 -24.80 -31.10
C ILE A 22 -7.00 -23.70 -32.16
N LEU A 23 -6.91 -24.04 -33.44
CA LEU A 23 -6.87 -23.06 -34.53
C LEU A 23 -8.10 -22.15 -34.55
N VAL A 24 -9.29 -22.72 -34.37
CA VAL A 24 -10.55 -21.96 -34.29
C VAL A 24 -10.59 -21.07 -33.05
N ALA A 25 -10.13 -21.56 -31.90
CA ALA A 25 -10.02 -20.77 -30.68
C ALA A 25 -9.03 -19.61 -30.86
N VAL A 26 -7.83 -19.85 -31.39
CA VAL A 26 -6.84 -18.81 -31.69
C VAL A 26 -7.40 -17.79 -32.67
N TRP A 27 -8.15 -18.22 -33.68
CA TRP A 27 -8.75 -17.32 -34.67
C TRP A 27 -9.88 -16.46 -34.08
N LEU A 28 -10.76 -17.02 -33.24
CA LEU A 28 -11.81 -16.28 -32.53
C LEU A 28 -11.24 -15.29 -31.51
N PHE A 29 -10.16 -15.67 -30.82
CA PHE A 29 -9.52 -14.84 -29.80
C PHE A 29 -8.41 -13.94 -30.35
N LYS A 30 -8.06 -14.03 -31.64
CA LYS A 30 -6.99 -13.26 -32.30
C LYS A 30 -7.03 -11.77 -31.96
N GLY A 31 -8.22 -11.15 -31.99
CA GLY A 31 -8.39 -9.73 -31.68
C GLY A 31 -8.21 -9.36 -30.20
N ARG A 32 -8.43 -10.31 -29.27
CA ARG A 32 -8.21 -10.11 -27.83
C ARG A 32 -6.79 -10.49 -27.40
N LEU A 33 -6.23 -11.55 -28.00
CA LEU A 33 -4.84 -11.98 -27.81
C LEU A 33 -3.86 -10.90 -28.30
N LEU A 34 -4.11 -10.30 -29.47
CA LEU A 34 -3.27 -9.20 -29.98
C LEU A 34 -3.34 -7.94 -29.10
N LYS A 35 -4.46 -7.67 -28.44
CA LYS A 35 -4.58 -6.57 -27.46
C LYS A 35 -3.84 -6.84 -26.14
N LEU A 36 -3.69 -8.11 -25.76
CA LEU A 36 -2.91 -8.52 -24.59
C LEU A 36 -1.41 -8.59 -24.90
N LEU A 37 -1.04 -8.79 -26.15
CA LEU A 37 0.35 -8.79 -26.64
C LEU A 37 0.79 -7.43 -27.21
N ASP A 38 -0.06 -6.40 -27.12
CA ASP A 38 0.26 -5.06 -27.61
C ASP A 38 1.43 -4.50 -26.78
N PRO A 39 2.62 -4.28 -27.36
CA PRO A 39 3.83 -3.91 -26.61
C PRO A 39 3.76 -2.54 -25.95
N LYS A 40 2.69 -1.77 -26.18
CA LYS A 40 2.39 -0.54 -25.43
C LYS A 40 1.84 -0.79 -24.02
N ASN A 41 1.45 -2.02 -23.67
CA ASN A 41 0.87 -2.38 -22.38
C ASN A 41 1.69 -3.45 -21.60
N VAL A 42 2.87 -3.84 -22.07
CA VAL A 42 3.64 -4.96 -21.49
C VAL A 42 5.07 -4.51 -21.22
N GLU A 43 5.28 -3.83 -20.10
CA GLU A 43 6.63 -3.34 -19.72
C GLU A 43 7.33 -4.19 -18.65
N GLN A 44 6.68 -5.19 -18.04
CA GLN A 44 7.38 -6.14 -17.17
C GLN A 44 6.73 -7.51 -17.16
N ILE A 45 7.51 -8.53 -17.53
CA ILE A 45 7.18 -9.94 -17.36
C ILE A 45 8.08 -10.46 -16.24
N GLU A 46 7.59 -10.46 -15.01
CA GLU A 46 8.20 -11.27 -13.94
C GLU A 46 7.50 -12.63 -13.91
N ALA A 47 8.20 -13.67 -14.36
CA ALA A 47 7.72 -15.05 -14.36
C ALA A 47 7.92 -15.67 -12.96
N GLY A 48 6.90 -15.56 -12.11
CA GLY A 48 6.76 -16.35 -10.87
C GLY A 48 5.77 -17.50 -11.04
N LEU A 49 6.03 -18.65 -10.41
CA LEU A 49 5.36 -19.94 -10.59
C LEU A 49 3.86 -20.01 -10.19
N SER A 50 3.19 -18.89 -9.94
CA SER A 50 1.79 -18.89 -9.49
C SER A 50 1.06 -17.59 -9.90
N GLY A 51 0.55 -17.57 -11.14
CA GLY A 51 -0.55 -16.70 -11.55
C GLY A 51 -0.21 -15.25 -11.90
N VAL A 52 -0.66 -14.82 -13.08
CA VAL A 52 -0.66 -13.42 -13.51
C VAL A 52 -1.81 -12.71 -12.79
N LYS A 53 -1.48 -11.83 -11.83
CA LYS A 53 -2.47 -11.00 -11.13
C LYS A 53 -2.60 -9.65 -11.85
N LEU A 54 -3.51 -9.61 -12.83
CA LEU A 54 -3.97 -8.36 -13.45
C LEU A 54 -4.77 -7.57 -12.40
N THR A 55 -4.18 -6.55 -11.81
CA THR A 55 -4.94 -5.54 -11.06
C THR A 55 -4.56 -4.16 -11.56
N THR A 56 -5.38 -3.57 -12.42
CA THR A 56 -5.59 -2.12 -12.43
C THR A 56 -6.16 -1.79 -11.06
N ARG A 57 -5.27 -1.55 -10.09
CA ARG A 57 -5.65 -1.35 -8.70
C ARG A 57 -5.84 0.14 -8.52
N LYS A 58 -7.09 0.60 -8.56
CA LYS A 58 -7.48 1.71 -7.67
C LYS A 58 -6.86 1.37 -6.33
N ILE A 59 -5.94 2.21 -5.86
CA ILE A 59 -5.43 2.06 -4.51
C ILE A 59 -6.62 2.47 -3.65
N ASP A 60 -7.40 1.48 -3.22
CA ASP A 60 -8.41 1.67 -2.20
C ASP A 60 -7.64 1.99 -0.93
N PHE A 61 -7.35 3.28 -0.77
CA PHE A 61 -6.77 3.81 0.43
C PHE A 61 -7.75 3.50 1.56
N GLU A 62 -7.45 2.50 2.40
CA GLU A 62 -8.23 2.13 3.59
C GLU A 62 -8.11 3.19 4.70
N LEU A 63 -8.20 4.48 4.33
CA LEU A 63 -8.19 5.63 5.23
C LEU A 63 -9.28 5.49 6.29
N ASP A 64 -10.44 4.94 5.93
CA ASP A 64 -11.54 4.67 6.86
C ASP A 64 -11.14 3.68 7.97
N SER A 65 -10.32 2.68 7.65
CA SER A 65 -9.84 1.72 8.65
C SER A 65 -8.79 2.34 9.58
N VAL A 66 -7.97 3.27 9.08
CA VAL A 66 -7.06 4.04 9.93
C VAL A 66 -7.84 5.00 10.82
N ARG A 67 -8.82 5.71 10.25
CA ARG A 67 -9.72 6.62 10.97
C ARG A 67 -10.44 5.90 12.11
N GLN A 68 -10.96 4.71 11.88
CA GLN A 68 -11.64 3.94 12.93
C GLN A 68 -10.70 3.53 14.06
N ALA A 69 -9.42 3.27 13.77
CA ALA A 69 -8.42 2.91 14.78
C ALA A 69 -7.90 4.13 15.56
N VAL A 70 -7.94 5.33 14.98
CA VAL A 70 -7.52 6.58 15.65
C VAL A 70 -8.69 7.26 16.39
N SER A 71 -9.94 7.03 15.96
CA SER A 71 -11.14 7.65 16.54
C SER A 71 -11.65 7.14 17.90
N PRO A 72 -11.23 6.00 18.50
CA PRO A 72 -11.82 5.58 19.78
C PRO A 72 -11.30 6.41 20.98
N SER A 73 -10.29 7.27 20.78
CA SER A 73 -9.67 8.07 21.85
C SER A 73 -10.00 9.58 21.82
N ALA A 74 -11.04 10.01 21.09
CA ALA A 74 -11.46 11.42 21.10
C ALA A 74 -12.47 11.71 22.22
N PHE A 75 -12.04 11.59 23.48
CA PHE A 75 -12.77 12.20 24.60
C PHE A 75 -12.42 13.70 24.65
N SER A 76 -13.41 14.52 24.31
CA SER A 76 -13.69 15.85 24.87
C SER A 76 -12.50 16.65 25.45
N ALA A 77 -11.84 17.46 24.63
CA ALA A 77 -11.14 18.65 25.11
C ALA A 77 -11.12 19.71 24.01
N SER A 78 -11.94 20.74 24.19
CA SER A 78 -11.86 21.99 23.42
C SER A 78 -10.55 22.70 23.78
N PRO A 79 -9.64 23.02 22.84
CA PRO A 79 -8.46 23.82 23.16
C PRO A 79 -8.74 25.29 22.83
N THR A 80 -9.14 26.05 23.85
CA THR A 80 -8.97 27.51 23.86
C THR A 80 -7.50 27.79 24.23
N GLY A 81 -6.62 27.85 23.25
CA GLY A 81 -5.22 28.25 23.39
C GLY A 81 -4.73 28.92 22.10
N PRO A 82 -3.74 29.83 22.15
CA PRO A 82 -3.30 30.57 20.98
C PRO A 82 -2.81 29.58 19.91
N LEU A 83 -3.45 29.61 18.75
CA LEU A 83 -3.12 28.81 17.57
C LEU A 83 -1.69 29.13 17.12
N GLU A 84 -0.71 28.34 17.59
CA GLU A 84 0.47 28.08 16.77
C GLU A 84 -0.03 27.56 15.41
N GLU A 85 0.50 28.12 14.32
CA GLU A 85 0.13 27.76 12.96
C GLU A 85 0.18 26.24 12.79
N SER A 86 -1.00 25.62 12.75
CA SER A 86 -1.09 24.17 12.70
C SER A 86 -0.41 23.67 11.42
N PRO A 87 0.55 22.74 11.50
CA PRO A 87 1.30 22.22 10.34
C PRO A 87 0.40 21.58 9.26
N SER A 88 -0.86 21.32 9.59
CA SER A 88 -1.92 20.92 8.66
C SER A 88 -2.24 21.96 7.59
N LYS A 89 -2.05 23.27 7.83
CA LYS A 89 -2.22 24.29 6.78
C LYS A 89 -1.18 24.17 5.67
N SER A 90 0.07 23.85 6.03
CA SER A 90 1.16 23.72 5.06
C SER A 90 1.02 22.49 4.16
N PHE A 91 0.49 21.36 4.68
CA PHE A 91 0.27 20.18 3.84
C PHE A 91 -0.96 20.28 2.94
N ALA A 92 -1.97 21.05 3.31
CA ALA A 92 -3.14 21.29 2.46
C ALA A 92 -2.76 22.03 1.16
N GLU A 93 -1.86 23.02 1.25
CA GLU A 93 -1.33 23.72 0.09
C GLU A 93 -0.54 22.79 -0.84
N ILE A 94 0.25 21.88 -0.28
CA ILE A 94 0.96 20.86 -1.06
C ILE A 94 -0.04 19.89 -1.69
N ALA A 95 -1.08 19.47 -0.96
CA ALA A 95 -2.07 18.51 -1.46
C ALA A 95 -2.87 19.05 -2.65
N ALA A 96 -3.09 20.36 -2.72
CA ALA A 96 -3.73 21.01 -3.86
C ALA A 96 -2.87 20.98 -5.14
N ILE A 97 -1.55 20.82 -5.01
CA ILE A 97 -0.60 20.79 -6.13
C ILE A 97 -0.21 19.34 -6.47
N ASP A 98 0.21 18.58 -5.46
CA ASP A 98 0.61 17.18 -5.55
C ASP A 98 0.16 16.43 -4.27
N PRO A 99 -0.99 15.73 -4.34
CA PRO A 99 -1.53 14.93 -3.24
C PRO A 99 -0.55 13.86 -2.72
N ALA A 100 0.18 13.21 -3.61
CA ALA A 100 1.12 12.15 -3.24
C ALA A 100 2.32 12.75 -2.48
N ALA A 101 2.86 13.87 -2.95
CA ALA A 101 3.93 14.58 -2.26
C ALA A 101 3.51 15.05 -0.86
N ALA A 102 2.29 15.54 -0.70
CA ALA A 102 1.76 15.94 0.60
C ALA A 102 1.72 14.78 1.61
N ALA A 103 1.21 13.62 1.17
CA ALA A 103 1.15 12.41 2.00
C ALA A 103 2.55 11.88 2.36
N LEU A 104 3.51 11.92 1.42
CA LEU A 104 4.90 11.53 1.70
C LEU A 104 5.57 12.50 2.69
N ALA A 105 5.33 13.80 2.54
CA ALA A 105 5.90 14.81 3.41
C ALA A 105 5.33 14.70 4.85
N SER A 106 4.03 14.45 5.00
CA SER A 106 3.42 14.21 6.30
C SER A 106 3.94 12.91 6.94
N ALA A 107 4.08 11.84 6.16
CA ALA A 107 4.65 10.58 6.66
C ALA A 107 6.10 10.73 7.11
N ALA A 108 6.93 11.48 6.38
CA ALA A 108 8.31 11.77 6.75
C ALA A 108 8.39 12.55 8.07
N ARG A 109 7.45 13.49 8.28
CA ARG A 109 7.34 14.25 9.54
C ARG A 109 6.99 13.32 10.72
N PHE A 110 6.00 12.46 10.55
CA PHE A 110 5.64 11.45 11.56
C PHE A 110 6.81 10.49 11.85
N GLU A 111 7.51 9.99 10.83
CA GLU A 111 8.70 9.14 11.01
C GLU A 111 9.79 9.86 11.83
N SER A 112 10.04 11.14 11.55
CA SER A 112 10.99 11.95 12.31
C SER A 112 10.59 12.07 13.79
N VAL A 113 9.31 12.30 14.10
CA VAL A 113 8.83 12.40 15.48
C VAL A 113 8.95 11.06 16.20
N LEU A 114 8.49 9.98 15.57
CA LEU A 114 8.62 8.63 16.11
C LEU A 114 10.09 8.27 16.39
N ARG A 115 11.00 8.56 15.46
CA ARG A 115 12.43 8.32 15.63
C ARG A 115 12.99 9.09 16.82
N ARG A 116 12.71 10.38 16.96
CA ARG A 116 13.19 11.19 18.09
C ARG A 116 12.70 10.65 19.43
N ARG A 117 11.46 10.18 19.49
CA ARG A 117 10.84 9.64 20.71
C ARG A 117 11.42 8.27 21.07
N MET A 118 11.62 7.41 20.09
CA MET A 118 12.34 6.15 20.27
C MET A 118 13.79 6.37 20.71
N ASP A 119 14.51 7.31 20.09
CA ASP A 119 15.89 7.66 20.47
C ASP A 119 15.97 8.12 21.93
N LYS A 120 14.97 8.87 22.41
CA LYS A 120 14.88 9.27 23.83
C LYS A 120 14.66 8.05 24.72
N ALA A 121 13.69 7.19 24.40
CA ALA A 121 13.42 5.95 25.14
C ALA A 121 14.65 5.02 25.21
N TYR A 122 15.42 4.91 24.12
CA TYR A 122 16.65 4.12 24.08
C TYR A 122 17.82 4.68 24.89
N ARG A 123 17.86 6.00 25.10
CA ARG A 123 18.85 6.62 25.98
C ARG A 123 18.54 6.33 27.45
N GLU A 124 17.26 6.30 27.80
CA GLU A 124 16.78 6.04 29.16
C GLU A 124 16.81 4.54 29.50
N ALA A 125 16.70 3.66 28.51
CA ALA A 125 16.80 2.22 28.70
C ALA A 125 18.27 1.72 28.81
N PRO A 126 18.56 0.76 29.70
CA PRO A 126 19.84 0.08 29.78
C PRO A 126 19.97 -0.96 28.66
N GLN A 127 20.08 -0.50 27.41
CA GLN A 127 20.30 -1.36 26.25
C GLN A 127 21.76 -1.37 25.79
N SER A 128 22.14 -2.45 25.09
CA SER A 128 23.48 -2.62 24.55
C SER A 128 23.78 -1.53 23.49
N PRO A 129 25.05 -1.08 23.35
CA PRO A 129 25.44 -0.09 22.35
C PRO A 129 25.15 -0.51 20.90
N GLU A 130 25.01 -1.82 20.64
CA GLU A 130 24.76 -2.37 19.30
C GLU A 130 23.29 -2.18 18.86
N ASP A 131 22.35 -2.20 19.81
CA ASP A 131 20.93 -1.96 19.53
C ASP A 131 20.66 -0.48 19.20
N ARG A 132 21.46 0.43 19.76
CA ARG A 132 21.37 1.89 19.53
C ARG A 132 21.80 2.36 18.14
N ARG A 133 22.55 1.55 17.37
CA ARG A 133 23.19 1.99 16.12
C ARG A 133 22.48 1.60 14.83
N ARG A 134 21.41 0.80 14.89
CA ARG A 134 20.72 0.38 13.67
C ARG A 134 19.74 1.45 13.23
N LEU A 135 19.93 1.99 12.01
CA LEU A 135 18.89 2.73 11.31
C LEU A 135 17.68 1.80 11.15
N GLN A 136 16.69 1.96 12.03
CA GLN A 136 15.48 1.15 11.99
C GLN A 136 14.52 1.70 10.93
N SER A 137 13.93 0.79 10.17
CA SER A 137 12.82 1.15 9.28
C SER A 137 11.63 1.62 10.10
N MET A 138 10.80 2.48 9.52
CA MET A 138 9.58 3.00 10.15
C MET A 138 8.68 1.87 10.70
N GLY A 139 8.48 0.80 9.93
CA GLY A 139 7.71 -0.37 10.40
C GLY A 139 8.33 -1.09 11.61
N ARG A 140 9.67 -1.12 11.73
CA ARG A 140 10.32 -1.66 12.93
C ARG A 140 10.15 -0.73 14.13
N MET A 141 10.28 0.58 13.92
CA MET A 141 10.07 1.57 14.98
C MET A 141 8.64 1.52 15.52
N ILE A 142 7.61 1.33 14.66
CA ILE A 142 6.22 1.19 15.09
C ILE A 142 6.03 -0.04 15.99
N LYS A 143 6.56 -1.20 15.57
CA LYS A 143 6.48 -2.43 16.37
C LYS A 143 7.18 -2.30 17.71
N GLU A 144 8.32 -1.64 17.74
CA GLU A 144 9.05 -1.43 18.98
C GLU A 144 8.34 -0.42 19.88
N ALA A 145 7.81 0.67 19.33
CA ALA A 145 6.99 1.63 20.06
C ALA A 145 5.76 0.98 20.70
N GLN A 146 5.15 0.01 20.04
CA GLN A 146 4.07 -0.79 20.64
C GLN A 146 4.57 -1.63 21.82
N LYS A 147 5.71 -2.32 21.67
CA LYS A 147 6.27 -3.17 22.74
C LYS A 147 6.70 -2.37 23.97
N THR A 148 7.21 -1.16 23.77
CA THR A 148 7.62 -0.27 24.85
C THR A 148 6.45 0.49 25.48
N GLY A 149 5.23 0.34 24.94
CA GLY A 149 4.03 1.03 25.42
C GLY A 149 3.94 2.50 24.99
N LEU A 150 4.82 2.96 24.08
CA LEU A 150 4.75 4.30 23.49
C LEU A 150 3.56 4.46 22.55
N LEU A 151 3.10 3.36 21.95
CA LEU A 151 1.87 3.29 21.17
C LEU A 151 0.98 2.19 21.75
N SER A 152 -0.32 2.46 21.86
CA SER A 152 -1.33 1.43 22.08
C SER A 152 -1.39 0.47 20.89
N SER A 153 -2.05 -0.68 21.08
CA SER A 153 -2.23 -1.64 19.98
C SER A 153 -3.03 -1.06 18.80
N GLU A 154 -3.95 -0.13 19.07
CA GLU A 154 -4.79 0.50 18.04
C GLU A 154 -3.99 1.53 17.24
N GLU A 155 -3.22 2.38 17.92
CA GLU A 155 -2.35 3.38 17.27
C GLU A 155 -1.22 2.72 16.48
N ALA A 156 -0.63 1.64 17.00
CA ALA A 156 0.38 0.87 16.27
C ALA A 156 -0.21 0.26 14.98
N SER A 157 -1.43 -0.29 15.05
CA SER A 157 -2.12 -0.81 13.87
C SER A 157 -2.42 0.29 12.84
N ALA A 158 -2.87 1.46 13.30
CA ALA A 158 -3.09 2.63 12.45
C ALA A 158 -1.79 3.11 11.80
N ALA A 159 -0.70 3.19 12.56
CA ALA A 159 0.62 3.59 12.07
C ALA A 159 1.17 2.58 11.05
N GLU A 160 0.97 1.27 11.26
CA GLU A 160 1.36 0.25 10.28
C GLU A 160 0.61 0.41 8.96
N ARG A 161 -0.70 0.67 9.01
CA ARG A 161 -1.52 0.92 7.82
C ARG A 161 -1.06 2.18 7.06
N LEU A 162 -0.79 3.29 7.76
CA LEU A 162 -0.25 4.49 7.11
C LEU A 162 1.14 4.23 6.50
N ASN A 163 1.99 3.46 7.17
CA ASN A 163 3.30 3.09 6.62
C ASN A 163 3.16 2.20 5.37
N GLN A 164 2.17 1.29 5.33
CA GLN A 164 1.87 0.50 4.12
C GLN A 164 1.42 1.40 2.97
N MET A 165 0.49 2.33 3.22
CA MET A 165 0.03 3.30 2.23
C MET A 165 1.18 4.18 1.72
N ARG A 166 2.03 4.69 2.61
CA ARG A 166 3.25 5.43 2.24
C ARG A 166 4.14 4.61 1.33
N ASN A 167 4.36 3.33 1.62
CA ASN A 167 5.20 2.48 0.77
C ASN A 167 4.56 2.24 -0.60
N GLN A 168 3.24 2.12 -0.69
CA GLN A 168 2.53 2.06 -1.97
C GLN A 168 2.74 3.36 -2.77
N ILE A 169 2.56 4.52 -2.14
CA ILE A 169 2.79 5.83 -2.78
C ILE A 169 4.24 5.94 -3.29
N VAL A 170 5.24 5.54 -2.50
CA VAL A 170 6.65 5.60 -2.91
C VAL A 170 6.94 4.66 -4.09
N HIS A 171 6.46 3.42 -4.05
CA HIS A 171 6.77 2.43 -5.09
C HIS A 171 6.01 2.65 -6.39
N GLN A 172 4.87 3.34 -6.32
CA GLN A 172 3.97 3.54 -7.47
C GLN A 172 3.82 5.03 -7.80
N TYR A 173 4.77 5.88 -7.40
CA TYR A 173 4.61 7.34 -7.43
C TYR A 173 4.11 7.89 -8.78
N ALA A 174 4.59 7.33 -9.90
CA ALA A 174 4.18 7.75 -11.25
C ALA A 174 2.73 7.36 -11.61
N ASP A 175 2.20 6.31 -11.00
CA ASP A 175 0.91 5.67 -11.34
C ASP A 175 -0.14 5.82 -10.21
N VAL A 176 0.22 6.46 -9.09
CA VAL A 176 -0.67 6.64 -7.94
C VAL A 176 -1.69 7.74 -8.26
N GLU A 177 -2.93 7.33 -8.50
CA GLU A 177 -4.08 8.24 -8.48
C GLU A 177 -4.52 8.48 -7.04
N MET A 178 -4.03 9.58 -6.44
CA MET A 178 -4.46 10.05 -5.12
C MET A 178 -5.20 11.38 -5.25
N SER A 179 -6.42 11.45 -4.71
CA SER A 179 -7.18 12.71 -4.64
C SER A 179 -6.66 13.64 -3.55
N GLU A 180 -6.87 14.95 -3.72
CA GLU A 180 -6.57 15.97 -2.71
C GLU A 180 -7.20 15.63 -1.35
N LEU A 181 -8.49 15.23 -1.33
CA LEU A 181 -9.19 14.86 -0.10
C LEU A 181 -8.55 13.66 0.60
N GLN A 182 -8.08 12.65 -0.15
CA GLN A 182 -7.38 11.51 0.43
C GLN A 182 -6.02 11.92 1.02
N ALA A 183 -5.31 12.84 0.37
CA ALA A 183 -4.04 13.35 0.87
C ALA A 183 -4.24 14.18 2.14
N ILE A 184 -5.26 15.04 2.18
CA ILE A 184 -5.62 15.81 3.37
C ILE A 184 -5.97 14.87 4.53
N GLU A 185 -6.77 13.83 4.28
CA GLU A 185 -7.13 12.85 5.31
C GLU A 185 -5.92 12.06 5.79
N PHE A 186 -5.03 11.65 4.88
CA PHE A 186 -3.77 11.01 5.23
C PHE A 186 -2.92 11.92 6.15
N CYS A 187 -2.78 13.20 5.78
CA CYS A 187 -2.05 14.19 6.56
C CYS A 187 -2.67 14.38 7.95
N ARG A 188 -4.01 14.42 8.02
CA ARG A 188 -4.76 14.54 9.27
C ARG A 188 -4.48 13.35 10.20
N LEU A 189 -4.61 12.13 9.70
CA LEU A 189 -4.38 10.90 10.47
C LEU A 189 -2.91 10.77 10.92
N SER A 190 -1.98 11.14 10.05
CA SER A 190 -0.55 11.19 10.38
C SER A 190 -0.26 12.18 11.51
N ALA A 191 -0.94 13.34 11.52
CA ALA A 191 -0.81 14.33 12.58
C ALA A 191 -1.48 13.89 13.90
N GLU A 192 -2.55 13.09 13.85
CA GLU A 192 -3.17 12.53 15.05
C GLU A 192 -2.27 11.51 15.73
N LEU A 193 -1.65 10.61 14.96
CA LEU A 193 -0.66 9.67 15.52
C LEU A 193 0.59 10.38 16.03
N GLU A 194 0.97 11.52 15.43
CA GLU A 194 2.05 12.35 15.96
C GLU A 194 1.71 12.85 17.36
N ARG A 195 0.48 13.33 17.59
CA ARG A 195 0.03 13.81 18.92
C ARG A 195 0.01 12.69 19.95
N ALA A 196 -0.48 11.51 19.58
CA ALA A 196 -0.50 10.34 20.47
C ALA A 196 0.89 9.95 21.00
N ILE A 197 1.96 10.20 20.23
CA ILE A 197 3.34 9.93 20.65
C ILE A 197 3.90 11.08 21.53
N LEU A 198 3.34 12.28 21.39
CA LEU A 198 3.81 13.47 22.09
C LEU A 198 3.29 13.56 23.53
N ASP A 199 2.06 13.12 23.76
CA ASP A 199 1.42 12.98 25.08
C ASP A 199 2.11 11.90 25.95
#